data_AF-A0A7V5XDB5-F1
#
_entry.id   AF-A0A7V5XDB5-F1
#
_cell.length_a   1.000
_cell.length_b   1.000
_cell.length_c   1.000
_cell.angle_alpha   90.00
_cell.angle_beta   90.00
_cell.angle_gamma   90.00
#
_symmetry.space_group_name_H-M   'P 1'
#
loop_
_entity.id
_entity.type
_entity.pdbx_description
1 polymer ?
#
loop_
_entity_poly.entity_id
_entity_poly.type
_entity_poly.pdbx_seq_one_letter_code
_entity_poly.pdbx_strand_id
1 'polypeptide(L)'
;MLRFAELLESFNALIGRTVAWLTLVMVLLTVVIVLLRYAFDLGWIWLQESVTWMHASVFMLAAAWTLGRDEHVRVDVFYRKLGPRGRAIVDLAGTWLFLVPVSLFLLWSSFGYVEASWAI
;
A
#
# COMPACT_ATOMS: atom_id res chain seq x y z
N MET A 1 -13.68 -19.76 -13.17
CA MET A 1 -13.29 -18.33 -13.13
C MET A 1 -13.69 -17.65 -11.84
N LEU A 2 -14.96 -17.77 -11.39
CA LEU A 2 -15.43 -17.12 -10.14
C LEU A 2 -14.66 -17.54 -8.86
N ARG A 3 -14.40 -18.84 -8.65
CA ARG A 3 -13.62 -19.31 -7.48
C ARG A 3 -12.20 -18.72 -7.38
N PHE A 4 -11.55 -18.47 -8.52
CA PHE A 4 -10.21 -17.90 -8.51
C PHE A 4 -10.24 -16.41 -8.15
N ALA A 5 -11.21 -15.67 -8.67
CA ALA A 5 -11.43 -14.27 -8.31
C ALA A 5 -11.79 -14.13 -6.82
N GLU A 6 -12.67 -14.98 -6.30
CA GLU A 6 -13.04 -15.00 -4.88
C GLU A 6 -11.84 -15.31 -3.96
N LEU A 7 -10.95 -16.20 -4.41
CA LEU A 7 -9.72 -16.52 -3.68
C LEU A 7 -8.77 -15.32 -3.62
N LEU A 8 -8.57 -14.63 -4.76
CA LEU A 8 -7.75 -13.42 -4.81
C LEU A 8 -8.34 -12.29 -3.95
N GLU A 9 -9.65 -12.08 -4.01
CA GLU A 9 -10.35 -11.08 -3.19
C GLU A 9 -10.17 -11.40 -1.70
N SER A 10 -10.36 -12.67 -1.32
CA SER A 10 -10.20 -13.11 0.07
C SER A 10 -8.77 -12.95 0.57
N PHE A 11 -7.79 -13.27 -0.28
CA PHE A 11 -6.37 -13.12 0.03
C PHE A 11 -5.99 -11.64 0.19
N ASN A 12 -6.41 -10.77 -0.74
CA ASN A 12 -6.22 -9.32 -0.63
C ASN A 12 -6.90 -8.76 0.62
N ALA A 13 -8.10 -9.22 0.94
CA ALA A 13 -8.83 -8.79 2.13
C ALA A 13 -8.19 -9.27 3.45
N LEU A 14 -7.51 -10.42 3.43
CA LEU A 14 -6.73 -10.89 4.57
C LEU A 14 -5.49 -10.03 4.77
N ILE A 15 -4.71 -9.81 3.70
CA ILE A 15 -3.50 -8.98 3.75
C ILE A 15 -3.84 -7.57 4.19
N GLY A 16 -4.79 -6.90 3.52
CA GLY A 16 -5.14 -5.52 3.79
C GLY A 16 -5.61 -5.32 5.24
N ARG A 17 -6.47 -6.21 5.74
CA ARG A 17 -6.97 -6.13 7.12
C ARG A 17 -5.90 -6.42 8.17
N THR A 18 -4.98 -7.33 7.88
CA THR A 18 -3.87 -7.65 8.79
C THR A 18 -2.88 -6.48 8.84
N VAL A 19 -2.49 -5.97 7.68
CA VAL A 19 -1.54 -4.86 7.55
C VAL A 19 -2.13 -3.55 8.08
N ALA A 20 -3.44 -3.34 8.00
CA ALA A 20 -4.10 -2.17 8.56
C ALA A 20 -3.80 -1.99 10.07
N TRP A 21 -3.58 -3.06 10.83
CA TRP A 21 -3.18 -2.95 12.24
C TRP A 21 -1.82 -2.27 12.46
N LEU A 22 -0.92 -2.31 11.46
CA LEU A 22 0.35 -1.58 11.53
C LEU A 22 0.12 -0.07 11.66
N THR A 23 -1.00 0.48 11.16
CA THR A 23 -1.30 1.91 11.32
C THR A 23 -1.49 2.28 12.79
N LEU A 24 -2.18 1.44 13.57
CA LEU A 24 -2.34 1.64 15.01
C LEU A 24 -0.98 1.54 15.72
N VAL A 25 -0.19 0.52 15.37
CA VAL A 25 1.15 0.32 15.93
C VAL A 25 2.06 1.51 15.62
N MET A 26 2.02 2.04 14.40
CA MET A 26 2.76 3.23 14.00
C MET A 26 2.40 4.46 14.84
N VAL A 27 1.11 4.69 15.10
CA VAL A 27 0.67 5.82 15.94
C VAL A 27 1.23 5.67 17.35
N LEU A 28 1.10 4.49 17.96
CA LEU A 28 1.64 4.21 19.29
C LEU A 28 3.16 4.39 19.35
N LEU A 29 3.88 3.85 18.37
CA LEU A 29 5.34 4.00 18.28
C LEU A 29 5.75 5.45 18.07
N THR A 30 5.01 6.21 17.27
CA THR A 30 5.28 7.65 17.08
C THR A 30 5.11 8.42 18.39
N VAL A 31 4.08 8.11 19.18
CA VAL A 31 3.91 8.69 20.52
C VAL A 31 5.09 8.34 21.42
N VAL A 32 5.53 7.08 21.44
CA VAL A 32 6.70 6.65 22.21
C VAL A 32 7.97 7.39 21.76
N ILE A 33 8.20 7.53 20.45
CA ILE A 33 9.34 8.27 19.89
C ILE A 33 9.33 9.72 20.36
N VAL A 34 8.17 10.39 20.30
CA VAL A 34 8.00 11.78 20.75
C VAL A 34 8.27 11.90 22.24
N LEU A 35 7.72 11.01 23.07
CA LEU A 35 7.95 11.02 24.51
C LEU A 35 9.43 10.82 24.86
N LEU A 36 10.07 9.79 24.30
CA LEU A 36 11.49 9.52 24.52
C LEU A 36 12.36 10.72 24.11
N ARG A 37 12.05 11.32 22.95
CA ARG A 37 12.86 12.42 22.42
C ARG A 37 12.70 13.71 23.20
N TYR A 38 11.48 14.08 23.59
CA TYR A 38 11.23 15.39 24.19
C TYR A 38 11.20 15.37 25.72
N ALA A 39 10.80 14.27 26.36
CA ALA A 39 10.77 14.18 27.83
C ALA A 39 12.06 13.58 28.41
N PHE A 40 12.75 12.74 27.65
CA PHE A 40 13.92 11.99 28.14
C PHE A 40 15.21 12.27 27.36
N ASP A 41 15.17 13.09 26.29
CA ASP A 41 16.30 13.36 25.39
C ASP A 41 16.94 12.09 24.79
N LEU A 42 16.16 11.03 24.63
CA LEU A 42 16.58 9.74 24.06
C LEU A 42 16.08 9.61 22.62
N GLY A 43 16.96 9.19 21.71
CA GLY A 43 16.62 8.98 20.31
C GLY A 43 17.33 7.77 19.71
N TRP A 44 16.57 6.89 19.06
CA TRP A 44 17.11 5.74 18.34
C TRP A 44 16.68 5.75 16.88
N ILE A 45 17.65 5.63 15.98
CA ILE A 45 17.44 5.66 14.53
C ILE A 45 16.55 4.49 14.09
N TRP A 46 16.85 3.27 14.57
CA TRP A 46 16.10 2.06 14.21
C TRP A 46 14.60 2.17 14.54
N LEU A 47 14.24 2.90 15.61
CA LEU A 47 12.84 3.09 16.01
C LEU A 47 12.11 4.03 15.03
N GLN A 48 12.80 5.06 14.54
CA GLN A 48 12.28 5.96 13.51
C GLN A 48 12.17 5.24 12.16
N GLU A 49 13.19 4.48 11.77
CA GLU A 49 13.17 3.67 10.55
C GLU A 49 12.06 2.63 10.57
N SER A 50 11.78 2.02 11.73
CA SER A 50 10.68 1.07 11.89
C SER A 50 9.34 1.68 11.45
N VAL A 51 9.06 2.94 11.83
CA VAL A 51 7.84 3.66 11.41
C VAL A 51 7.79 3.85 9.90
N THR A 52 8.92 4.20 9.27
CA THR A 52 9.03 4.32 7.81
C THR A 52 8.76 3.00 7.11
N TRP A 53 9.33 1.89 7.60
CA TRP A 53 9.13 0.56 7.01
C TRP A 53 7.71 0.01 7.22
N MET A 54 7.10 0.29 8.38
CA MET A 54 5.68 -0.01 8.60
C MET A 54 4.79 0.79 7.66
N HIS A 55 5.08 2.08 7.45
CA HIS A 55 4.34 2.92 6.50
C HIS A 55 4.45 2.37 5.08
N ALA A 56 5.67 2.07 4.62
CA ALA A 56 5.91 1.50 3.30
C ALA A 56 5.15 0.18 3.12
N SER A 57 5.15 -0.67 4.15
CA SER A 57 4.42 -1.95 4.15
C SER A 57 2.91 -1.74 4.06
N VAL A 58 2.34 -0.80 4.83
CA VAL A 58 0.91 -0.43 4.75
C VAL A 58 0.56 0.06 3.35
N PHE A 59 1.32 1.02 2.84
CA PHE A 59 1.07 1.61 1.54
C PHE A 59 1.10 0.58 0.41
N MET A 60 2.15 -0.26 0.37
CA MET A 60 2.34 -1.23 -0.71
C MET A 60 1.37 -2.42 -0.62
N LEU A 61 1.14 -2.97 0.58
CA LEU A 61 0.34 -4.19 0.75
C LEU A 61 -1.17 -3.91 0.80
N ALA A 62 -1.60 -2.74 1.29
CA ALA A 62 -3.02 -2.37 1.32
C ALA A 62 -3.51 -1.69 0.02
N ALA A 63 -2.62 -1.31 -0.90
CA ALA A 63 -2.98 -0.65 -2.16
C ALA A 63 -3.97 -1.48 -2.99
N ALA A 64 -3.70 -2.77 -3.20
CA ALA A 64 -4.61 -3.63 -3.97
C ALA A 64 -5.97 -3.81 -3.29
N TRP A 65 -5.98 -3.90 -1.95
CA TRP A 65 -7.20 -4.07 -1.16
C TRP A 65 -8.11 -2.83 -1.21
N THR A 66 -7.52 -1.64 -1.09
CA THR A 66 -8.23 -0.36 -1.19
C THR A 66 -8.69 -0.05 -2.61
N LEU A 67 -7.88 -0.39 -3.62
CA LEU A 67 -8.25 -0.24 -5.03
C LEU A 67 -9.45 -1.10 -5.40
N GLY A 68 -9.50 -2.36 -4.94
CA GLY A 68 -10.64 -3.25 -5.17
C GLY A 68 -11.95 -2.79 -4.51
N ARG A 69 -11.88 -1.85 -3.55
CA ARG A 69 -13.03 -1.27 -2.84
C ARG A 69 -13.43 0.11 -3.36
N ASP A 70 -12.76 0.63 -4.40
CA ASP A 70 -12.91 2.02 -4.85
C ASP A 70 -12.63 3.05 -3.75
N GLU A 71 -11.87 2.68 -2.71
CA GLU A 71 -11.51 3.53 -1.57
C GLU A 71 -10.14 4.21 -1.76
N HIS A 72 -9.41 3.83 -2.82
CA HIS A 72 -8.15 4.47 -3.17
C HIS A 72 -8.39 5.93 -3.58
N VAL A 73 -7.59 6.85 -3.07
CA VAL A 73 -7.76 8.29 -3.34
C VAL A 73 -7.62 8.55 -4.84
N ARG A 74 -8.72 8.99 -5.47
CA ARG A 74 -8.77 9.32 -6.89
C ARG A 74 -9.42 10.68 -7.12
N VAL A 75 -8.92 11.40 -8.11
CA VAL A 75 -9.40 12.74 -8.46
C VAL A 75 -10.46 12.63 -9.57
N ASP A 76 -11.73 12.65 -9.18
CA ASP A 76 -12.85 12.28 -10.06
C ASP A 76 -13.63 13.44 -10.67
N VAL A 77 -12.97 14.39 -11.34
CA VAL A 77 -13.69 15.54 -11.92
C VAL A 77 -14.59 15.13 -13.11
N PHE A 78 -14.05 14.32 -14.01
CA PHE A 78 -14.76 13.86 -15.21
C PHE A 78 -15.39 12.47 -15.02
N TYR A 79 -14.77 11.62 -14.20
CA TYR A 79 -15.22 10.25 -13.94
C TYR A 79 -16.66 10.18 -13.38
N ARG A 80 -17.02 11.08 -12.47
CA ARG A 80 -18.36 11.15 -11.85
C ARG A 80 -19.48 11.44 -12.85
N LYS A 81 -19.18 12.09 -13.98
CA LYS A 81 -20.17 12.44 -15.00
C LYS A 81 -20.42 11.31 -16.01
N LEU A 82 -19.60 10.25 -15.98
CA LEU A 82 -19.68 9.14 -16.93
C LEU A 82 -20.70 8.08 -16.49
N GLY A 83 -21.42 7.52 -17.47
CA GLY A 83 -22.23 6.34 -17.27
C GLY A 83 -21.40 5.09 -16.92
N PRO A 84 -22.02 3.96 -16.53
CA PRO A 84 -21.32 2.75 -16.09
C PRO A 84 -20.28 2.23 -17.08
N ARG A 85 -20.57 2.28 -18.38
CA ARG A 85 -19.63 1.86 -19.44
C ARG A 85 -18.42 2.79 -19.56
N GLY A 86 -18.63 4.10 -19.44
CA GLY A 86 -17.55 5.07 -19.52
C GLY A 86 -16.59 4.94 -18.35
N ARG A 87 -17.12 4.70 -17.14
CA ARG A 87 -16.33 4.41 -15.94
C ARG A 87 -15.48 3.15 -16.12
N ALA A 88 -16.08 2.05 -16.54
CA ALA A 88 -15.36 0.80 -16.79
C ALA A 88 -14.23 0.94 -17.83
N ILE A 89 -14.44 1.73 -18.89
CA ILE A 89 -13.40 2.01 -19.89
C ILE A 89 -12.25 2.81 -19.29
N VAL A 90 -12.56 3.84 -18.48
CA VAL A 90 -11.54 4.65 -17.81
C VAL A 90 -10.75 3.82 -16.81
N ASP A 91 -11.41 2.98 -16.01
CA ASP A 91 -10.76 2.10 -15.04
C ASP A 91 -9.85 1.09 -15.74
N LEU A 92 -10.33 0.49 -16.83
CA LEU A 92 -9.54 -0.45 -17.64
C LEU A 92 -8.33 0.24 -18.28
N ALA A 93 -8.54 1.39 -18.93
CA ALA A 93 -7.47 2.14 -19.57
C ALA A 93 -6.44 2.64 -18.55
N GLY A 94 -6.88 3.15 -17.41
CA GLY A 94 -6.00 3.60 -16.33
C GLY A 94 -5.18 2.46 -15.74
N THR A 95 -5.82 1.29 -15.55
CA THR A 95 -5.13 0.08 -15.08
C THR A 95 -4.04 -0.36 -16.05
N TRP A 96 -4.35 -0.43 -17.35
CA TRP A 96 -3.39 -0.91 -18.35
C TRP A 96 -2.29 0.11 -18.70
N LEU A 97 -2.60 1.40 -18.70
CA LEU A 97 -1.66 2.44 -19.11
C LEU A 97 -0.78 2.93 -17.96
N PHE A 98 -1.28 2.91 -16.72
CA PHE A 98 -0.56 3.45 -15.58
C PHE A 98 -0.25 2.38 -14.53
N LEU A 99 -1.25 1.66 -14.04
CA LEU A 99 -1.03 0.74 -12.92
C LEU A 99 -0.11 -0.43 -13.30
N VAL A 100 -0.39 -1.11 -14.42
CA VAL A 100 0.38 -2.28 -14.87
C VAL A 100 1.83 -1.91 -15.20
N PRO A 101 2.13 -0.87 -16.01
CA PRO A 101 3.51 -0.49 -16.31
C PRO A 101 4.30 -0.08 -15.08
N VAL A 102 3.70 0.70 -14.17
CA VAL A 102 4.35 1.08 -12.90
C VAL A 102 4.61 -0.15 -12.02
N SER A 103 3.65 -1.07 -11.93
CA SER A 103 3.81 -2.30 -11.14
C SER A 103 4.93 -3.19 -11.70
N LEU A 104 4.99 -3.35 -13.02
CA LEU A 104 6.06 -4.09 -13.69
C LEU A 104 7.42 -3.43 -13.51
N PHE A 105 7.48 -2.10 -13.62
CA PHE A 105 8.71 -1.34 -13.37
C PHE A 105 9.19 -1.51 -11.94
N LEU A 106 8.30 -1.40 -10.96
CA LEU A 106 8.62 -1.61 -9.55
C LEU A 106 9.12 -3.04 -9.29
N LEU A 107 8.46 -4.06 -9.85
CA LEU A 107 8.90 -5.45 -9.73
C LEU A 107 10.30 -5.65 -10.31
N TRP A 108 10.56 -5.12 -11.51
CA TRP A 108 11.86 -5.25 -12.16
C TRP A 108 12.96 -4.51 -11.40
N SER A 109 12.70 -3.26 -11.01
CA SER A 109 13.68 -2.45 -10.27
C SER A 109 13.95 -2.99 -8.87
N SER A 110 12.96 -3.62 -8.21
CA SER A 110 13.13 -4.14 -6.85
C SER A 110 13.89 -5.45 -6.81
N PHE A 111 13.96 -6.20 -7.92
CA PHE A 111 14.57 -7.53 -7.95
C PHE A 111 16.03 -7.52 -7.51
N GLY A 112 16.83 -6.56 -7.99
CA GLY A 112 18.23 -6.41 -7.58
C GLY A 112 18.41 -6.07 -6.09
N TYR A 113 17.52 -5.28 -5.51
CA TYR A 113 17.54 -4.98 -4.07
C TYR A 113 17.18 -6.21 -3.23
N VAL A 114 16.19 -7.00 -3.69
CA VAL A 114 15.81 -8.24 -3.00
C VAL A 114 16.98 -9.22 -3.01
N GLU A 115 17.60 -9.46 -4.17
CA GLU A 115 18.76 -10.34 -4.31
C GLU A 115 19.92 -9.90 -3.40
N ALA A 116 20.24 -8.60 -3.38
CA ALA A 116 21.27 -8.06 -2.51
C ALA A 116 20.95 -8.25 -1.01
N SER A 117 19.67 -8.17 -0.61
CA SER A 117 19.27 -8.36 0.80
C SER A 117 19.47 -9.80 1.31
N TRP A 118 19.44 -10.80 0.42
CA TRP A 118 19.66 -12.20 0.75
C TRP A 118 21.13 -12.63 0.67
N ALA A 119 21.99 -11.80 0.07
CA ALA A 119 23.42 -12.06 -0.08
C ALA A 119 24.24 -11.62 1.15
N ILE A 120 23.61 -10.96 2.12
CA ILE A 120 24.19 -10.53 3.41
C ILE A 120 23.76 -11.51 4.50
#